data_AF-A0A3D5YKJ0-F1
#
_entry.id   AF-A0A3D5YKJ0-F1
#
_cell.length_a   1.000
_cell.length_b   1.000
_cell.length_c   1.000
_cell.angle_alpha   90.00
_cell.angle_beta   90.00
_cell.angle_gamma   90.00
#
_symmetry.space_group_name_H-M   'P 1'
#
loop_
_entity.id
_entity.type
_entity.pdbx_description
1 polymer ?
#
loop_
_entity_poly.entity_id
_entity_poly.type
_entity_poly.pdbx_seq_one_letter_code
_entity_poly.pdbx_strand_id
1 'polypeptide(L)'
;MTKNATNTLLMIRPVRFAMNAETAVDNFYQKQDARAKGANQKAQIEFDRFVDKLTGIGVETYVIQDVAEPHTPDSIFPNNWISMHADSRVLLYPMKAQNRRLERLENIH
;
A
#
# COMPACT_ATOMS: atom_id res chain seq x y z
N MET A 1 22.96 -8.50 8.46
CA MET A 1 22.05 -7.79 7.53
C MET A 1 22.88 -7.01 6.54
N THR A 2 22.54 -7.02 5.25
CA THR A 2 23.20 -6.14 4.27
C THR A 2 22.71 -4.70 4.46
N LYS A 3 23.44 -3.72 3.92
CA LYS A 3 23.21 -2.27 4.14
C LYS A 3 21.79 -1.79 3.75
N ASN A 4 21.04 -2.58 2.98
CA ASN A 4 19.69 -2.27 2.48
C ASN A 4 18.66 -3.40 2.76
N ALA A 5 18.96 -4.32 3.68
CA ALA A 5 18.01 -5.37 4.09
C ALA A 5 17.41 -5.02 5.47
N THR A 6 16.11 -5.23 5.60
CA THR A 6 15.36 -5.07 6.85
C THR A 6 14.60 -6.37 7.13
N ASN A 7 14.34 -6.63 8.41
CA ASN A 7 13.43 -7.70 8.85
C ASN A 7 12.06 -7.14 9.26
N THR A 8 11.82 -5.84 9.10
CA THR A 8 10.58 -5.17 9.48
C THR A 8 9.98 -4.47 8.26
N LEU A 9 8.70 -4.72 7.99
CA LEU A 9 7.97 -4.20 6.84
C LEU A 9 6.73 -3.41 7.28
N LEU A 10 6.57 -2.20 6.75
CA LEU A 10 5.31 -1.44 6.81
C LEU A 10 4.39 -1.92 5.68
N MET A 11 3.15 -2.29 6.02
CA MET A 11 2.15 -2.72 5.06
C MET A 11 0.80 -2.05 5.35
N ILE A 12 0.04 -1.71 4.31
CA ILE A 12 -1.29 -1.10 4.45
C ILE A 12 -2.33 -2.09 3.94
N ARG A 13 -3.23 -2.54 4.81
CA ARG A 13 -4.28 -3.48 4.44
C ARG A 13 -5.41 -2.73 3.73
N PRO A 14 -5.77 -3.09 2.48
CA PRO A 14 -6.75 -2.34 1.70
C PRO A 14 -8.18 -2.49 2.24
N VAL A 15 -8.99 -1.45 2.08
CA VAL A 15 -10.44 -1.49 2.36
C VAL A 15 -11.30 -1.23 1.11
N ARG A 16 -10.76 -0.53 0.10
CA ARG A 16 -11.45 -0.23 -1.18
C ARG A 16 -10.52 -0.37 -2.39
N PHE A 17 -9.74 -1.45 -2.44
CA PHE A 17 -8.88 -1.76 -3.58
C PHE A 17 -9.70 -1.95 -4.86
N ALA A 18 -9.35 -1.16 -5.87
CA ALA A 18 -9.99 -1.13 -7.19
C ALA A 18 -9.05 -0.51 -8.22
N MET A 19 -9.44 -0.50 -9.49
CA MET A 19 -8.76 0.29 -10.50
C MET A 19 -8.89 1.79 -10.16
N ASN A 20 -7.77 2.50 -10.18
CA ASN A 20 -7.73 3.94 -9.93
C ASN A 20 -7.67 4.70 -11.26
N ALA A 21 -8.76 5.34 -11.66
CA ALA A 21 -8.84 6.06 -12.93
C ALA A 21 -7.80 7.18 -13.08
N GLU A 22 -7.40 7.82 -11.97
CA GLU A 22 -6.38 8.89 -12.00
C GLU A 22 -4.97 8.36 -12.25
N THR A 23 -4.69 7.10 -11.92
CA THR A 23 -3.41 6.45 -12.22
C THR A 23 -3.48 5.54 -13.43
N ALA A 24 -4.66 5.13 -13.88
CA ALA A 24 -4.86 4.24 -15.02
C ALA A 24 -4.29 4.77 -16.35
N VAL A 25 -4.13 6.10 -16.48
CA VAL A 25 -3.54 6.73 -17.67
C VAL A 25 -2.03 6.46 -17.76
N ASP A 26 -1.36 6.35 -16.61
CA ASP A 26 0.10 6.22 -16.52
C ASP A 26 0.57 4.85 -15.97
N ASN A 27 -0.35 4.06 -15.40
CA ASN A 27 -0.02 2.82 -14.71
C ASN A 27 -0.14 1.61 -15.64
N PHE A 28 1.00 1.20 -16.20
CA PHE A 28 1.12 0.01 -17.05
C PHE A 28 0.64 -1.29 -16.39
N TYR A 29 0.58 -1.35 -15.06
CA TYR A 29 0.09 -2.53 -14.33
C TYR A 29 -1.44 -2.60 -14.24
N GLN A 30 -2.16 -1.52 -14.54
CA GLN A 30 -3.63 -1.51 -14.51
C GLN A 30 -4.20 -1.93 -15.87
N LYS A 31 -4.95 -3.05 -15.88
CA LYS A 31 -5.76 -3.45 -17.05
C LYS A 31 -7.09 -2.71 -17.00
N GLN A 32 -7.38 -1.89 -18.02
CA GLN A 32 -8.62 -1.09 -18.10
C GLN A 32 -9.90 -1.94 -18.01
N ASP A 33 -9.86 -3.19 -18.45
CA ASP A 33 -10.99 -4.14 -18.40
C ASP A 33 -11.20 -4.83 -17.03
N ALA A 34 -10.34 -4.58 -16.04
CA ALA A 34 -10.44 -5.25 -14.75
C ALA A 34 -11.42 -4.55 -13.79
N ARG A 35 -12.68 -4.37 -14.18
CA ARG A 35 -13.78 -4.25 -13.21
C ARG A 35 -14.08 -5.62 -12.62
N ALA A 36 -13.09 -6.22 -11.96
CA ALA A 36 -13.25 -7.50 -11.32
C ALA A 36 -14.15 -7.32 -10.10
N LYS A 37 -15.42 -7.77 -10.20
CA LYS A 37 -16.28 -7.92 -9.03
C LYS A 37 -15.50 -8.71 -7.95
N GLY A 38 -15.46 -8.16 -6.75
CA GLY A 38 -14.72 -8.76 -5.63
C GLY A 38 -13.21 -8.53 -5.62
N ALA A 39 -12.67 -7.60 -6.43
CA ALA A 39 -11.25 -7.25 -6.41
C ALA A 39 -10.73 -6.94 -5.00
N ASN A 40 -11.46 -6.12 -4.24
CA ASN A 40 -11.08 -5.78 -2.86
C ASN A 40 -11.02 -7.01 -1.95
N GLN A 41 -12.01 -7.89 -2.00
CA GLN A 41 -12.04 -9.10 -1.17
C GLN A 41 -10.86 -10.04 -1.51
N LYS A 42 -10.57 -10.20 -2.80
CA LYS A 42 -9.40 -10.98 -3.25
C LYS A 42 -8.10 -10.36 -2.77
N ALA A 43 -7.94 -9.04 -2.91
CA ALA A 43 -6.77 -8.32 -2.45
C ALA A 43 -6.57 -8.44 -0.93
N GLN A 44 -7.65 -8.37 -0.14
CA GLN A 44 -7.59 -8.60 1.31
C GLN A 44 -7.12 -10.02 1.64
N ILE A 45 -7.69 -11.04 0.99
CA ILE A 45 -7.28 -12.45 1.20
C ILE A 45 -5.81 -12.66 0.81
N GLU A 46 -5.37 -12.10 -0.31
CA GLU A 46 -3.98 -12.20 -0.77
C GLU A 46 -3.02 -11.45 0.15
N PHE A 47 -3.42 -10.26 0.62
CA PHE A 47 -2.67 -9.46 1.59
C PHE A 47 -2.49 -10.22 2.90
N ASP A 48 -3.58 -10.74 3.48
CA ASP A 48 -3.57 -11.46 4.76
C ASP A 48 -2.66 -12.70 4.66
N ARG A 49 -2.80 -13.47 3.58
CA ARG A 49 -1.91 -14.62 3.30
C ARG A 49 -0.45 -14.23 3.15
N PHE A 50 -0.15 -13.05 2.61
CA PHE A 50 1.22 -12.59 2.45
C PHE A 50 1.82 -12.18 3.80
N VAL A 51 1.06 -11.46 4.63
CA VAL A 51 1.42 -11.14 6.02
C VAL A 51 1.68 -12.42 6.82
N ASP A 52 0.79 -13.42 6.74
CA ASP A 52 0.95 -14.70 7.44
C ASP A 52 2.24 -15.43 7.02
N LYS A 53 2.54 -15.43 5.71
CA LYS A 53 3.77 -16.05 5.21
C LYS A 53 5.03 -15.34 5.69
N LEU A 54 5.03 -14.00 5.68
CA LEU A 54 6.16 -13.18 6.12
C LEU A 54 6.42 -13.37 7.62
N THR A 55 5.37 -13.25 8.44
CA THR A 55 5.46 -13.44 9.88
C THR A 55 5.84 -14.88 10.25
N GLY A 56 5.34 -15.88 9.53
CA GLY A 56 5.68 -17.29 9.71
C GLY A 56 7.16 -17.63 9.46
N ILE A 57 7.89 -16.81 8.69
CA ILE A 57 9.34 -16.95 8.48
C ILE A 57 10.18 -15.98 9.33
N GLY A 58 9.54 -15.24 10.25
CA GLY A 58 10.21 -14.35 11.19
C GLY A 58 10.37 -12.89 10.74
N VAL A 59 9.74 -12.48 9.63
CA VAL A 59 9.68 -11.07 9.22
C VAL A 59 8.62 -10.36 10.05
N GLU A 60 8.99 -9.27 10.71
CA GLU A 60 8.07 -8.41 11.44
C GLU A 60 7.26 -7.55 10.47
N THR A 61 5.93 -7.58 10.60
CA THR A 61 5.04 -6.77 9.75
C THR A 61 4.26 -5.80 10.62
N TYR A 62 4.40 -4.50 10.34
CA TYR A 62 3.57 -3.45 10.90
C TYR A 62 2.43 -3.14 9.92
N VAL A 63 1.24 -3.65 10.22
CA VAL A 63 0.06 -3.53 9.36
C VAL A 63 -0.82 -2.37 9.82
N ILE A 64 -0.97 -1.37 8.96
CA ILE A 64 -1.95 -0.30 9.13
C ILE A 64 -3.25 -0.69 8.43
N GLN A 65 -4.39 -0.51 9.11
CA GLN A 65 -5.70 -0.69 8.50
C GLN A 65 -6.10 0.57 7.75
N ASP A 66 -6.38 0.43 6.45
CA ASP A 66 -6.89 1.54 5.64
C ASP A 66 -8.35 1.88 6.00
N VAL A 67 -8.80 3.10 5.66
CA VAL A 67 -10.14 3.61 5.93
C VAL A 67 -10.94 3.82 4.64
N ALA A 68 -12.25 3.61 4.70
CA ALA A 68 -13.10 3.62 3.50
C ALA A 68 -13.20 4.99 2.84
N GLU A 69 -13.01 6.06 3.62
CA GLU A 69 -12.97 7.44 3.16
C GLU A 69 -11.73 8.12 3.74
N PRO A 70 -10.94 8.82 2.91
CA PRO A 70 -11.18 9.15 1.50
C PRO A 70 -10.96 7.97 0.54
N HIS A 71 -11.63 7.98 -0.61
CA HIS A 71 -11.49 6.91 -1.60
C HIS A 71 -10.09 6.87 -2.26
N THR A 72 -9.21 6.03 -1.70
CA THR A 72 -7.78 5.91 -2.06
C THR A 72 -7.42 4.47 -2.46
N PRO A 73 -7.86 3.99 -3.65
CA PRO A 73 -7.71 2.58 -4.05
C PRO A 73 -6.26 2.05 -4.14
N ASP A 74 -5.27 2.94 -4.26
CA ASP A 74 -3.84 2.60 -4.35
C ASP A 74 -3.10 2.67 -2.99
N SER A 75 -3.81 2.94 -1.87
CA SER A 75 -3.25 3.08 -0.50
C SER A 75 -2.43 1.88 -0.03
N ILE A 76 -2.76 0.68 -0.53
CA ILE A 76 -2.03 -0.58 -0.30
C ILE A 76 -0.53 -0.50 -0.67
N PHE A 77 -0.12 0.49 -1.46
CA PHE A 77 1.25 0.69 -1.93
C PHE A 77 1.94 1.91 -1.28
N PRO A 78 2.30 1.85 0.02
CA PRO A 78 2.92 2.98 0.74
C PRO A 78 4.28 3.39 0.16
N ASN A 79 4.99 2.47 -0.48
CA ASN A 79 6.29 2.70 -1.10
C ASN A 79 6.29 3.80 -2.18
N ASN A 80 5.12 4.27 -2.62
CA ASN A 80 5.02 5.37 -3.58
C ASN A 80 5.16 6.75 -2.94
N TRP A 81 4.84 6.92 -1.66
CA TRP A 81 4.83 8.23 -0.99
C TRP A 81 5.72 8.30 0.25
N ILE A 82 6.24 7.17 0.75
CA ILE A 82 7.17 7.15 1.89
C ILE A 82 8.38 6.23 1.63
N SER A 83 9.56 6.68 2.08
CA SER A 83 10.74 5.82 2.23
C SER A 83 11.41 6.02 3.58
N MET A 84 11.97 4.95 4.12
CA MET A 84 12.70 4.93 5.39
C MET A 84 14.15 4.53 5.10
N HIS A 85 15.10 5.28 5.64
CA HIS A 85 16.52 5.13 5.34
C HIS A 85 17.31 4.68 6.58
N ALA A 86 18.46 4.03 6.36
CA ALA A 86 19.29 3.48 7.43
C ALA A 86 19.86 4.52 8.41
N ASP A 87 19.85 5.80 8.04
CA ASP A 87 20.21 6.95 8.90
C ASP A 87 19.00 7.54 9.63
N SER A 88 17.94 6.74 9.80
CA SER A 88 16.68 7.08 10.47
C SER A 88 15.88 8.21 9.81
N ARG A 89 16.24 8.61 8.58
CA ARG A 89 15.44 9.58 7.83
C ARG A 89 14.19 8.93 7.26
N VAL A 90 13.09 9.66 7.37
CA VAL A 90 11.84 9.38 6.67
C VAL A 90 11.64 10.46 5.61
N LEU A 91 11.55 10.03 4.35
CA LEU A 91 11.28 10.92 3.23
C LEU A 91 9.84 10.71 2.78
N LEU A 92 9.15 11.83 2.52
CA LEU A 92 7.79 11.85 2.00
C LEU A 92 7.80 12.44 0.59
N TYR A 93 7.08 11.81 -0.33
CA TYR A 93 7.03 12.20 -1.72
C TYR A 93 5.66 12.77 -2.07
N PRO A 94 5.59 13.87 -2.85
CA PRO A 94 4.32 14.37 -3.35
C PRO A 94 3.76 13.39 -4.40
N MET A 95 2.47 13.11 -4.30
CA MET A 95 1.79 12.24 -5.26
C MET A 95 1.24 13.03 -6.43
N LYS A 96 1.45 12.52 -7.66
CA LYS A 96 0.94 13.15 -8.89
C LYS A 96 -0.59 13.19 -8.91
N ALA A 97 -1.21 12.01 -8.83
CA ALA A 97 -2.67 11.84 -8.77
C ALA A 97 -3.22 12.50 -7.50
N GLN A 98 -4.35 13.18 -7.62
CA GLN A 98 -4.94 13.98 -6.54
C GLN A 98 -5.49 13.07 -5.44
N ASN A 99 -6.21 12.01 -5.80
CA ASN A 99 -6.74 11.08 -4.81
C ASN A 99 -5.62 10.42 -4.00
N ARG A 100 -4.48 10.12 -4.61
CA ARG A 100 -3.31 9.55 -3.93
C ARG A 100 -2.67 10.48 -2.90
N ARG A 101 -2.89 11.80 -2.97
CA ARG A 101 -2.41 12.75 -1.93
C ARG A 101 -3.14 12.57 -0.61
N LEU A 102 -4.34 11.97 -0.65
CA LEU A 102 -5.19 11.70 0.50
C LEU A 102 -4.83 10.37 1.20
N GLU A 103 -3.92 9.56 0.64
CA GLU A 103 -3.41 8.33 1.27
C GLU A 103 -2.70 8.60 2.59
N ARG A 104 -2.15 9.82 2.75
CA ARG A 104 -1.52 10.25 3.99
C ARG A 104 -2.57 10.84 4.93
N LEU A 105 -2.97 10.05 5.91
CA LEU A 105 -3.93 10.45 6.92
C LEU A 105 -3.20 10.93 8.17
N GLU A 106 -3.45 12.17 8.57
CA GLU A 106 -2.76 12.79 9.71
C GLU A 106 -3.11 12.16 11.06
N ASN A 107 -4.19 11.37 11.12
CA ASN A 107 -4.79 10.87 12.36
C ASN A 107 -4.84 9.32 12.46
N ILE A 108 -4.05 8.60 11.66
CA ILE A 108 -3.93 7.13 11.80
C ILE A 108 -2.64 6.83 12.57
N HIS A 109 -2.79 6.20 13.74
CA HIS A 109 -1.73 5.80 14.66
C HIS A 109 -1.70 4.29 14.85
#